data_AF-A0A9P6MV54-F1
#
_entry.id   AF-A0A9P6MV54-F1
#
_cell.length_a   1.000
_cell.length_b   1.000
_cell.length_c   1.000
_cell.angle_alpha   90.00
_cell.angle_beta   90.00
_cell.angle_gamma   90.00
#
_symmetry.space_group_name_H-M   'P 1'
#
loop_
_entity.id
_entity.type
_entity.pdbx_description
1 polymer ?
#
loop_
_entity_poly.entity_id
_entity_poly.type
_entity_poly.pdbx_seq_one_letter_code
_entity_poly.pdbx_strand_id
1 'polypeptide(L)'
;MRSLGQNLTEAELQEMIGQIDVDGNGIIDFSEFLTMMSQKMGGTDTEEEIREAFKSFDKDGNGYISPDELRQVMTSLGEQLTDIEIEEMIREADENG
;
A
#
# COMPACT_ATOMS: atom_id res chain seq x y z
N MET A 1 1.41 -17.11 -6.82
CA MET A 1 1.61 -15.85 -6.07
C MET A 1 0.74 -14.83 -6.77
N ARG A 2 -0.25 -14.24 -6.07
CA ARG A 2 -1.10 -13.22 -6.68
C ARG A 2 -0.32 -11.91 -6.62
N SER A 3 0.23 -11.52 -7.76
CA SER A 3 0.95 -10.26 -7.93
C SER A 3 0.07 -9.11 -7.44
N LEU A 4 0.60 -8.29 -6.53
CA LEU A 4 -0.06 -7.15 -5.89
C LEU A 4 -0.47 -6.02 -6.87
N GLY A 5 -0.37 -6.24 -8.19
CA GLY A 5 -0.70 -5.28 -9.25
C GLY A 5 -1.89 -5.66 -10.15
N GLN A 6 -2.54 -6.82 -9.99
CA GLN A 6 -3.69 -7.16 -10.83
C GLN A 6 -5.01 -6.76 -10.17
N ASN A 7 -5.56 -5.61 -10.57
CA ASN A 7 -6.94 -5.17 -10.35
C ASN A 7 -7.55 -5.70 -9.04
N LEU A 8 -7.05 -5.21 -7.89
CA LEU A 8 -7.69 -5.47 -6.61
C LEU A 8 -9.17 -5.14 -6.74
N THR A 9 -10.00 -6.17 -6.59
CA THR A 9 -11.45 -5.99 -6.65
C THR A 9 -11.89 -5.18 -5.45
N GLU A 10 -13.03 -4.49 -5.55
CA GLU A 10 -13.60 -3.73 -4.43
C GLU A 10 -13.70 -4.61 -3.17
N ALA A 11 -14.04 -5.89 -3.33
CA ALA A 11 -14.08 -6.87 -2.26
C ALA A 11 -12.70 -7.13 -1.60
N GLU A 12 -11.63 -7.29 -2.39
CA GLU A 12 -10.28 -7.52 -1.86
C GLU A 12 -9.74 -6.27 -1.15
N LEU A 13 -10.04 -5.08 -1.69
CA LEU A 13 -9.71 -3.81 -1.03
C LEU A 13 -10.46 -3.68 0.30
N GLN A 14 -11.73 -4.06 0.33
CA GLN A 14 -12.56 -4.02 1.53
C GLN A 14 -12.11 -5.05 2.57
N GLU A 15 -11.63 -6.23 2.16
CA GLU A 15 -10.98 -7.18 3.07
C GLU A 15 -9.63 -6.69 3.59
N MET A 16 -8.88 -5.93 2.80
CA MET A 16 -7.64 -5.29 3.27
C MET A 16 -7.93 -4.18 4.27
N ILE A 17 -8.89 -3.31 3.96
CA ILE A 17 -9.34 -2.25 4.86
C ILE A 17 -9.87 -2.87 6.14
N GLY A 18 -10.79 -3.85 6.07
CA GLY A 18 -11.36 -4.48 7.27
C GLY A 18 -10.37 -5.27 8.14
N GLN A 19 -9.14 -5.53 7.66
CA GLN A 19 -8.06 -6.08 8.50
C GLN A 19 -7.27 -5.00 9.26
N ILE A 20 -7.33 -3.75 8.80
CA ILE A 20 -6.57 -2.61 9.31
C ILE A 20 -7.48 -1.66 10.09
N ASP A 21 -8.67 -1.40 9.56
CA ASP A 21 -9.78 -0.66 10.14
C ASP A 21 -10.34 -1.43 11.33
N VAL A 22 -9.87 -1.06 12.52
CA VAL A 22 -10.23 -1.72 13.78
C VAL A 22 -11.55 -1.17 14.30
N ASP A 23 -11.84 0.10 14.02
CA ASP A 23 -13.06 0.77 14.49
C ASP A 23 -14.27 0.52 13.57
N GLY A 24 -14.05 0.01 12.35
CA GLY A 24 -15.04 -0.36 11.35
C GLY A 24 -15.68 0.84 10.65
N ASN A 25 -15.02 1.99 10.63
CA ASN A 25 -15.54 3.23 10.05
C ASN A 25 -15.40 3.26 8.50
N GLY A 26 -14.68 2.31 7.91
CA GLY A 26 -14.43 2.18 6.48
C GLY A 26 -13.31 3.08 5.93
N ILE A 27 -12.57 3.77 6.80
CA ILE A 27 -11.44 4.65 6.48
C ILE A 27 -10.24 4.28 7.37
N ILE A 28 -9.02 4.47 6.89
CA ILE A 28 -7.83 4.15 7.70
C ILE A 28 -7.30 5.45 8.30
N ASP A 29 -7.31 5.55 9.63
CA ASP A 29 -6.71 6.68 10.32
C ASP A 29 -5.20 6.50 10.55
N PHE A 30 -4.52 7.57 10.97
CA PHE A 30 -3.07 7.53 11.21
C PHE A 30 -2.64 6.51 12.27
N SER A 31 -3.46 6.28 13.31
CA SER A 31 -3.20 5.31 14.37
C SER A 31 -3.36 3.86 13.87
N GLU A 32 -4.33 3.61 13.01
CA GLU A 32 -4.55 2.32 12.37
C GLU A 32 -3.42 2.00 11.38
N PHE A 33 -3.02 3.00 10.59
CA PHE A 33 -1.88 2.89 9.67
C PHE A 33 -0.56 2.63 10.41
N LEU A 34 -0.32 3.32 11.54
CA LEU A 34 0.81 3.07 12.44
C LEU A 34 0.81 1.63 12.96
N THR A 35 -0.35 1.15 13.40
CA THR A 35 -0.50 -0.21 13.94
C THR A 35 -0.21 -1.26 12.87
N MET A 36 -0.68 -1.04 11.64
CA MET A 36 -0.37 -1.87 10.48
C MET A 36 1.14 -1.90 10.18
N MET A 37 1.79 -0.74 10.08
CA MET A 37 3.23 -0.64 9.76
C MET A 37 4.07 -1.28 10.86
N SER A 38 3.71 -1.06 12.12
CA SER A 38 4.38 -1.68 13.27
C SER A 38 4.30 -3.20 13.24
N GLN A 39 3.14 -3.75 12.84
CA GLN A 39 2.92 -5.20 12.78
C GLN A 39 3.57 -5.85 11.54
N LYS A 40 3.67 -5.14 10.42
CA LYS A 40 4.11 -5.68 9.13
C LYS A 40 5.59 -5.46 8.83
N MET A 41 6.18 -4.36 9.31
CA MET A 41 7.60 -4.01 9.13
C MET A 41 8.45 -4.19 10.39
N GLY A 42 7.88 -4.65 11.51
CA GLY A 42 8.63 -5.00 12.71
C GLY A 42 9.00 -3.80 13.60
N GLY A 43 8.35 -2.66 13.40
CA GLY A 43 8.42 -1.50 14.31
C GLY A 43 9.73 -0.71 14.28
N THR A 44 10.48 -0.77 13.17
CA THR A 44 11.72 0.00 13.00
C THR A 44 11.52 1.37 12.37
N ASP A 45 10.37 1.61 11.73
CA ASP A 45 10.09 2.87 11.04
C ASP A 45 9.77 3.98 12.03
N THR A 46 10.33 5.16 11.79
CA THR A 46 10.08 6.32 12.63
C THR A 46 8.68 6.90 12.37
N GLU A 47 8.09 7.57 13.37
CA GLU A 47 6.81 8.27 13.19
C GLU A 47 6.83 9.24 12.00
N GLU A 48 7.99 9.86 11.73
CA GLU A 48 8.18 10.75 10.58
C GLU A 48 8.11 10.01 9.25
N GLU A 49 8.77 8.86 9.11
CA GLU A 49 8.68 8.03 7.89
C GLU A 49 7.26 7.52 7.66
N ILE A 50 6.58 7.10 8.72
CA ILE A 50 5.18 6.65 8.65
C ILE A 50 4.26 7.81 8.29
N ARG A 51 4.51 9.02 8.80
CA ARG A 51 3.76 10.23 8.46
C ARG A 51 3.97 10.67 7.01
N GLU A 52 5.19 10.60 6.50
CA GLU A 52 5.47 10.91 5.09
C GLU A 52 4.85 9.87 4.17
N ALA A 53 4.91 8.58 4.54
CA ALA A 53 4.18 7.53 3.85
C ALA A 53 2.67 7.82 3.88
N PHE A 54 2.09 8.09 5.04
CA PHE A 54 0.66 8.41 5.19
C PHE A 54 0.22 9.56 4.30
N LYS A 55 0.97 10.67 4.25
CA LYS A 55 0.70 11.79 3.32
C LYS A 55 0.81 11.42 1.85
N SER A 56 1.59 10.41 1.51
CA SER A 56 1.66 9.91 0.13
C SER A 56 0.39 9.14 -0.26
N PHE A 57 -0.30 8.55 0.74
CA PHE A 57 -1.58 7.86 0.58
C PHE A 57 -2.78 8.83 0.66
N ASP A 58 -2.82 9.72 1.66
CA ASP A 58 -3.82 10.77 1.87
C ASP A 58 -3.63 11.91 0.85
N LYS A 59 -4.39 11.85 -0.25
CA LYS A 59 -4.25 12.80 -1.38
C LYS A 59 -4.98 14.09 -1.12
N ASP A 60 -6.10 14.03 -0.40
CA ASP A 60 -6.90 15.21 -0.08
C ASP A 60 -6.41 15.95 1.17
N GLY A 61 -5.51 15.33 1.95
CA GLY A 61 -4.88 15.90 3.14
C GLY A 61 -5.83 15.98 4.33
N ASN A 62 -6.88 15.15 4.35
CA ASN A 62 -7.91 15.18 5.38
C ASN A 62 -7.47 14.47 6.68
N GLY A 63 -6.34 13.76 6.66
CA GLY A 63 -5.79 13.00 7.80
C GLY A 63 -6.29 11.56 7.89
N TYR A 64 -7.00 11.05 6.88
CA TYR A 64 -7.59 9.72 6.77
C TYR A 64 -7.36 9.19 5.35
N ILE A 65 -7.13 7.89 5.22
CA ILE A 65 -7.00 7.25 3.91
C ILE A 65 -8.33 6.59 3.58
N SER A 66 -9.00 7.15 2.57
CA SER A 66 -10.24 6.61 2.05
C SER A 66 -9.99 5.35 1.19
N PRO A 67 -10.99 4.46 1.02
CA PRO A 67 -10.86 3.31 0.12
C PRO A 67 -10.43 3.73 -1.29
N ASP A 68 -10.99 4.82 -1.81
CA ASP A 68 -10.63 5.35 -3.12
C ASP A 68 -9.16 5.80 -3.22
N GLU A 69 -8.63 6.39 -2.16
CA GLU A 69 -7.23 6.86 -2.09
C GLU A 69 -6.26 5.70 -1.97
N LEU A 70 -6.58 4.73 -1.10
CA LEU A 70 -5.83 3.48 -1.00
C LEU A 70 -5.80 2.77 -2.35
N ARG A 71 -6.93 2.72 -3.06
CA ARG A 71 -7.02 2.14 -4.40
C ARG A 71 -6.17 2.88 -5.41
N GLN A 72 -6.20 4.21 -5.43
CA GLN A 72 -5.39 5.01 -6.34
C GLN A 72 -3.90 4.77 -6.11
N VAL A 73 -3.49 4.73 -4.84
CA VAL A 73 -2.08 4.53 -4.49
C VAL A 73 -1.67 3.09 -4.77
N MET A 74 -2.49 2.10 -4.45
CA MET A 74 -2.20 0.68 -4.78
C MET A 74 -2.18 0.43 -6.28
N THR A 75 -2.98 1.15 -7.07
CA THR A 75 -2.92 1.08 -8.54
C THR A 75 -1.61 1.69 -9.04
N SER A 76 -1.23 2.87 -8.53
CA SER A 76 0.03 3.52 -8.90
C SER A 76 1.27 2.76 -8.41
N LEU A 77 1.21 2.15 -7.22
CA LEU A 77 2.29 1.34 -6.64
C LEU A 77 2.37 -0.01 -7.34
N GLY A 78 1.22 -0.60 -7.70
CA GLY A 78 1.13 -1.82 -8.50
C GLY A 78 1.67 -1.64 -9.92
N GLU A 79 1.39 -0.51 -10.58
CA GLU A 79 1.98 -0.16 -11.88
C GLU A 79 3.49 0.06 -11.77
N GLN A 80 3.96 0.81 -10.76
CA GLN A 80 5.40 1.01 -10.53
C GLN A 80 6.12 -0.29 -10.16
N LEU A 81 5.49 -1.16 -9.36
CA LEU A 81 6.01 -2.49 -9.07
C LEU A 81 6.03 -3.35 -10.32
N THR A 82 5.03 -3.31 -11.20
CA THR A 82 5.09 -4.05 -12.47
C THR A 82 6.19 -3.54 -13.39
N ASP A 83 6.44 -2.24 -13.46
CA ASP A 83 7.53 -1.68 -14.28
C ASP A 83 8.91 -2.07 -13.72
N ILE A 84 9.06 -2.01 -12.39
CA ILE A 84 10.30 -2.39 -11.69
C ILE A 84 10.51 -3.91 -11.72
N GLU A 85 9.46 -4.71 -11.52
CA GLU A 85 9.52 -6.18 -11.62
C GLU A 85 9.81 -6.62 -13.07
N ILE A 86 9.28 -5.93 -14.08
CA ILE A 86 9.61 -6.19 -15.49
C ILE A 86 11.07 -5.84 -15.79
N GLU A 87 11.58 -4.70 -15.29
CA GLU A 87 13.00 -4.35 -15.45
C GLU A 87 13.93 -5.32 -14.73
N GLU A 88 13.60 -5.78 -13.52
CA GLU A 88 14.37 -6.82 -12.83
C GLU A 88 14.31 -8.17 -13.57
N MET A 89 13.13 -8.57 -14.09
CA MET A 89 12.99 -9.77 -14.90
C MET A 89 13.78 -9.70 -16.22
N ILE A 90 13.87 -8.53 -16.85
CA ILE A 90 14.69 -8.33 -18.06
C ILE A 90 16.17 -8.37 -17.71
N ARG A 91 16.58 -7.81 -16.57
CA ARG A 91 17.98 -7.81 -16.12
C ARG A 91 18.47 -9.20 -15.71
N GLU A 92 17.63 -10.00 -15.05
CA GLU A 92 17.96 -11.39 -14.69
C GLU A 92 17.99 -12.32 -15.93
N ALA A 93 17.21 -12.02 -16.97
CA ALA A 93 17.21 -12.80 -18.21
C ALA A 93 18.42 -12.50 -19.12
N ASP A 94 19.05 -11.32 -18.99
CA ASP A 94 20.16 -10.84 -19.83
C ASP A 94 21.56 -11.13 -19.23
N GLU A 95 21.67 -12.02 -18.22
CA GLU A 95 22.96 -12.60 -17.78
C GLU A 95 23.38 -13.83 -18.60
N ASN A 96 22.54 -14.29 -19.54
CA ASN A 96 22.80 -15.44 -20.41
C ASN A 96 23.06 -14.99 -21.85
N GLY A 97 24.17 -14.30 -22.09
CA GLY A 97 24.70 -14.08 -23.44
C GLY A 97 25.05 -15.37 -24.18
#